data_AF-A0A7C1F1E3-F1
#
_entry.id   AF-A0A7C1F1E3-F1
#
_cell.length_a   1.000
_cell.length_b   1.000
_cell.length_c   1.000
_cell.angle_alpha   90.00
_cell.angle_beta   90.00
_cell.angle_gamma   90.00
#
_symmetry.space_group_name_H-M   'P 1'
#
loop_
_entity.id
_entity.type
_entity.pdbx_description
1 polymer ?
#
loop_
_entity_poly.entity_id
_entity_poly.type
_entity_poly.pdbx_seq_one_letter_code
_entity_poly.pdbx_strand_id
1 'polypeptide(L)'
;MSSTAKRQHQCASAGCRVYAQRTAAPDCERGRHPSNARIAIEVKSKNETFKGLRQKALYYLENGAQIVWLVYPSKQQVEVWTDTDPVTTLSMGDVLDGGDILPEFKLPMSDIFAE
;
A
#
# COMPACT_ATOMS: atom_id res chain seq x y z
N MET A 1 7.69 -6.98 44.50
CA MET A 1 8.26 -7.08 43.14
C MET A 1 7.10 -7.24 42.16
N SER A 2 6.57 -6.12 41.68
CA SER A 2 5.42 -6.09 40.76
C SER A 2 5.96 -6.19 39.33
N SER A 3 5.50 -7.16 38.56
CA SER A 3 5.80 -7.26 37.13
C SER A 3 4.49 -7.33 36.34
N THR A 4 4.38 -6.37 35.43
CA THR A 4 3.20 -5.84 34.78
C THR A 4 2.61 -6.80 33.75
N ALA A 5 1.29 -7.01 33.83
CA ALA A 5 0.51 -7.76 32.85
C ALA A 5 0.65 -7.17 31.44
N LYS A 6 0.97 -8.01 30.45
CA LYS A 6 0.87 -7.69 29.03
C LYS A 6 -0.58 -7.32 28.71
N ARG A 7 -0.86 -6.04 28.45
CA ARG A 7 -2.14 -5.62 27.85
C ARG A 7 -2.15 -6.08 26.40
N GLN A 8 -2.79 -7.22 26.15
CA GLN A 8 -3.35 -7.53 24.85
C GLN A 8 -4.47 -6.52 24.59
N HIS A 9 -4.19 -5.53 23.75
CA HIS A 9 -5.22 -4.63 23.24
C HIS A 9 -5.92 -5.32 22.07
N GLN A 10 -6.91 -6.14 22.40
CA GLN A 10 -7.99 -6.52 21.51
C GLN A 10 -8.80 -5.24 21.19
N CYS A 11 -8.92 -4.85 19.92
CA CYS A 11 -9.82 -3.78 19.51
C CYS A 11 -10.80 -4.31 18.45
N ALA A 12 -12.08 -4.12 18.71
CA ALA A 12 -13.21 -4.74 18.04
C ALA A 12 -13.66 -3.98 16.77
N SER A 13 -14.05 -4.77 15.77
CA SER A 13 -15.11 -4.62 14.76
C SER A 13 -15.39 -3.28 14.02
N ALA A 14 -15.59 -3.48 12.71
CA ALA A 14 -16.55 -2.83 11.80
C ALA A 14 -16.09 -1.59 11.00
N GLY A 15 -16.19 -1.71 9.66
CA GLY A 15 -16.26 -0.59 8.72
C GLY A 15 -15.29 -0.70 7.55
N CYS A 16 -15.75 -1.25 6.42
CA CYS A 16 -15.03 -1.21 5.14
C CYS A 16 -15.09 0.21 4.55
N ARG A 17 -13.93 0.86 4.34
CA ARG A 17 -13.76 2.03 3.45
C ARG A 17 -12.35 2.03 2.86
N VAL A 18 -12.27 2.15 1.53
CA VAL A 18 -11.03 2.32 0.76
C VAL A 18 -10.48 3.73 1.05
N TYR A 19 -9.22 3.82 1.50
CA TYR A 19 -8.52 5.09 1.70
C TYR A 19 -7.32 5.17 0.76
N ALA A 20 -7.35 6.11 -0.19
CA ALA A 20 -6.16 6.64 -0.83
C ALA A 20 -5.76 7.91 -0.05
N GLN A 21 -4.68 7.86 0.73
CA GLN A 21 -4.13 9.03 1.42
C GLN A 21 -2.72 9.33 0.93
N ARG A 22 -2.41 10.62 0.77
CA ARG A 22 -1.12 11.13 0.31
C ARG A 22 -0.34 11.62 1.52
N THR A 23 0.37 10.73 2.22
CA THR A 23 1.20 11.11 3.39
C THR A 23 2.63 10.59 3.24
N ALA A 24 3.62 11.32 3.77
CA ALA A 24 4.95 10.76 4.03
C ALA A 24 4.87 9.63 5.07
N ALA A 25 5.96 8.89 5.31
CA ALA A 25 6.04 7.67 6.14
C ALA A 25 5.06 7.68 7.34
N PRO A 26 4.41 6.54 7.67
CA PRO A 26 3.32 6.50 8.64
C PRO A 26 3.77 7.05 9.98
N ASP A 27 3.30 8.25 10.29
CA ASP A 27 3.54 8.95 11.55
C ASP A 27 2.61 8.28 12.56
N CYS A 28 3.18 7.44 13.44
CA CYS A 28 2.45 6.60 14.39
C CYS A 28 1.48 7.40 15.31
N GLU A 29 1.62 8.73 15.37
CA GLU A 29 0.89 9.59 16.30
C GLU A 29 -0.31 10.35 15.71
N ARG A 30 -0.55 10.36 14.39
CA ARG A 30 -1.57 11.26 13.78
C ARG A 30 -2.62 10.64 12.88
N GLY A 31 -2.60 9.34 12.62
CA GLY A 31 -3.62 8.71 11.79
C GLY A 31 -3.83 7.26 12.18
N ARG A 32 -5.07 6.91 12.54
CA ARG A 32 -5.48 5.52 12.69
C ARG A 32 -5.38 4.85 11.32
N HIS A 33 -4.28 4.15 11.06
CA HIS A 33 -4.17 3.25 9.93
C HIS A 33 -5.07 2.03 10.20
N PRO A 34 -5.95 1.64 9.26
CA PRO A 34 -6.69 0.41 9.41
C PRO A 34 -5.69 -0.74 9.39
N SER A 35 -5.52 -1.40 10.54
CA SER A 35 -4.63 -2.55 10.76
C SER A 35 -5.02 -3.80 9.95
N ASN A 36 -5.93 -3.66 8.99
CA ASN A 36 -6.51 -4.72 8.18
C ASN A 36 -6.69 -4.31 6.71
N ALA A 37 -6.05 -3.22 6.25
CA ALA A 37 -6.07 -2.90 4.83
C ALA A 37 -5.36 -4.01 4.06
N ARG A 38 -6.10 -4.72 3.19
CA ARG A 38 -5.54 -5.77 2.32
C ARG A 38 -4.79 -5.21 1.11
N ILE A 39 -5.05 -3.94 0.78
CA ILE A 39 -4.40 -3.20 -0.30
C ILE A 39 -3.92 -1.83 0.20
N ALA A 40 -2.73 -1.42 -0.23
CA ALA A 40 -2.23 -0.07 -0.05
C ALA A 40 -1.78 0.51 -1.40
N ILE A 41 -2.02 1.80 -1.61
CA ILE A 41 -1.60 2.53 -2.81
C ILE A 41 -0.85 3.77 -2.38
N GLU A 42 0.39 3.91 -2.83
CA GLU A 42 1.25 5.04 -2.50
C GLU A 42 1.71 5.72 -3.78
N VAL A 43 1.44 7.02 -3.89
CA VAL A 43 1.81 7.82 -5.06
C VAL A 43 3.05 8.64 -4.73
N LYS A 44 4.16 8.38 -5.42
CA LYS A 44 5.42 9.08 -5.19
C LYS A 44 5.22 10.59 -5.27
N SER A 45 5.51 11.29 -4.17
CA SER A 45 5.53 12.75 -4.17
C SER A 45 6.86 13.32 -4.72
N LYS A 46 6.90 14.63 -5.01
CA LYS A 46 8.09 15.30 -5.56
C LYS A 46 9.32 15.11 -4.66
N ASN A 47 9.15 15.23 -3.34
CA ASN A 47 10.25 15.24 -2.37
C ASN A 47 10.56 13.87 -1.76
N GLU A 48 9.76 12.86 -2.08
CA GLU A 48 9.94 11.52 -1.54
C GLU A 48 11.00 10.74 -2.31
N THR A 49 11.82 9.97 -1.60
CA THR A 49 12.84 9.12 -2.23
C THR A 49 12.25 7.77 -2.64
N PHE A 50 12.81 7.15 -3.69
CA PHE A 50 12.42 5.79 -4.09
C PHE A 50 12.60 4.79 -2.94
N LYS A 51 13.71 4.91 -2.20
CA LYS A 51 13.99 4.07 -1.04
C LYS A 51 12.93 4.24 0.06
N GLY A 52 12.58 5.48 0.41
CA GLY A 52 11.58 5.75 1.44
C GLY A 52 10.19 5.23 1.05
N LEU A 53 9.81 5.37 -0.22
CA LEU A 53 8.55 4.83 -0.72
C LEU A 53 8.51 3.29 -0.66
N ARG A 54 9.59 2.62 -1.05
CA ARG A 54 9.70 1.15 -0.94
C ARG A 54 9.71 0.66 0.51
N GLN A 55 10.29 1.43 1.44
CA GLN A 55 10.20 1.14 2.88
C GLN A 55 8.75 1.16 3.38
N LYS A 56 7.90 2.07 2.87
CA LYS A 56 6.47 2.05 3.19
C LYS A 56 5.77 0.80 2.64
N ALA A 57 6.11 0.36 1.42
CA ALA A 57 5.54 -0.88 0.88
C ALA A 57 5.82 -2.07 1.78
N LEU A 58 7.07 -2.23 2.21
CA LEU A 58 7.46 -3.27 3.18
C LEU A 58 6.68 -3.13 4.49
N TYR A 59 6.56 -1.91 5.03
CA TYR A 59 5.77 -1.66 6.24
C TYR A 59 4.31 -2.13 6.09
N TYR A 60 3.65 -1.83 4.98
CA TYR A 60 2.26 -2.27 4.78
C TYR A 60 2.14 -3.78 4.65
N LEU A 61 3.05 -4.44 3.93
CA LEU A 61 3.08 -5.91 3.82
C LEU A 61 3.28 -6.56 5.20
N GLU A 62 4.23 -6.06 5.98
CA GLU A 62 4.49 -6.52 7.37
C GLU A 62 3.28 -6.31 8.30
N ASN A 63 2.38 -5.38 7.96
CA ASN A 63 1.17 -5.06 8.73
C ASN A 63 -0.13 -5.58 8.10
N GLY A 64 -0.04 -6.56 7.20
CA GLY A 64 -1.18 -7.34 6.73
C GLY A 64 -1.78 -6.90 5.38
N ALA A 65 -1.16 -5.95 4.68
CA ALA A 65 -1.45 -5.75 3.27
C ALA A 65 -0.96 -6.97 2.48
N GLN A 66 -1.74 -7.37 1.48
CA GLN A 66 -1.41 -8.48 0.58
C GLN A 66 -0.87 -7.96 -0.76
N ILE A 67 -1.25 -6.73 -1.12
CA ILE A 67 -0.73 -6.04 -2.30
C ILE A 67 -0.48 -4.57 -2.00
N VAL A 68 0.64 -4.05 -2.48
CA VAL A 68 0.97 -2.63 -2.43
C VAL A 68 1.34 -2.14 -3.82
N TRP A 69 0.70 -1.04 -4.26
CA TRP A 69 1.03 -0.38 -5.53
C TRP A 69 1.78 0.91 -5.28
N LEU A 70 3.02 0.98 -5.75
CA LEU A 70 3.81 2.22 -5.74
C LEU A 70 3.69 2.89 -7.11
N VAL A 71 2.97 4.00 -7.17
CA VAL A 71 2.76 4.75 -8.40
C VAL A 71 3.86 5.79 -8.56
N TYR A 72 4.49 5.82 -9.73
CA TYR A 72 5.54 6.76 -10.11
C TYR A 72 5.08 7.66 -11.27
N PRO A 73 4.35 8.76 -11.01
CA PRO A 73 3.77 9.59 -12.09
C PRO A 73 4.82 10.13 -13.07
N SER A 74 5.97 10.58 -12.58
CA SER A 74 7.04 11.11 -13.44
C SER A 74 7.69 10.05 -14.34
N LYS A 75 7.49 8.77 -14.05
CA LYS A 75 7.99 7.64 -14.84
C LYS A 75 6.89 6.92 -15.61
N GLN A 76 5.62 7.26 -15.36
CA GLN A 76 4.45 6.52 -15.86
C GLN A 76 4.57 5.01 -15.59
N GLN A 77 4.92 4.67 -14.36
CA GLN A 77 5.15 3.30 -13.92
C GLN A 77 4.45 3.00 -12.59
N VAL A 78 4.14 1.73 -12.38
CA VAL A 78 3.67 1.20 -11.10
C VAL A 78 4.54 0.02 -10.71
N GLU A 79 5.09 0.02 -9.49
CA GLU A 79 5.63 -1.21 -8.90
C GLU A 79 4.52 -1.92 -8.13
N VAL A 80 4.36 -3.22 -8.39
CA VAL A 80 3.47 -4.12 -7.67
C VAL A 80 4.29 -4.94 -6.69
N TRP A 81 3.96 -4.81 -5.41
CA TRP A 81 4.59 -5.50 -4.30
C TRP A 81 3.59 -6.47 -3.67
N THR A 82 3.95 -7.74 -3.53
CA THR A 82 3.22 -8.77 -2.79
C THR A 82 4.14 -9.42 -1.76
N ASP A 83 3.61 -10.27 -0.90
CA ASP A 83 4.39 -11.05 0.07
C ASP A 83 5.04 -12.30 -0.55
N THR A 84 4.46 -12.83 -1.62
CA THR A 84 4.87 -14.09 -2.27
C THR A 84 5.80 -13.92 -3.46
N ASP A 85 5.67 -12.82 -4.22
CA ASP A 85 6.28 -12.70 -5.55
C ASP A 85 7.35 -11.61 -5.62
N PRO A 86 8.31 -11.74 -6.55
CA PRO A 86 9.21 -10.65 -6.86
C PRO A 86 8.45 -9.37 -7.28
N VAL A 87 9.00 -8.23 -6.91
CA VAL A 87 8.46 -6.91 -7.30
C VAL A 87 8.37 -6.82 -8.82
N THR A 88 7.17 -6.52 -9.31
CA THR A 88 6.91 -6.36 -10.75
C THR A 88 6.79 -4.87 -11.08
N THR A 89 7.47 -4.41 -12.13
CA THR A 89 7.30 -3.04 -12.63
C THR A 89 6.43 -3.06 -13.87
N LEU A 90 5.30 -2.35 -13.81
CA LEU A 90 4.38 -2.15 -14.92
C LEU A 90 4.62 -0.79 -15.57
N SER A 91 4.52 -0.76 -16.89
CA SER A 91 4.69 0.38 -17.79
C SER A 91 3.44 0.62 -18.62
N MET A 92 3.42 1.65 -19.47
CA MET A 92 2.23 2.07 -20.22
C MET A 92 1.54 1.00 -21.09
N GLY A 93 2.26 -0.04 -21.52
CA GLY A 93 1.70 -1.14 -22.31
C GLY A 93 1.09 -2.27 -21.49
N ASP A 94 1.22 -2.21 -20.16
CA ASP A 94 0.82 -3.27 -19.26
C ASP A 94 -0.58 -3.03 -18.68
N VAL A 95 -1.09 -4.04 -17.96
CA VAL A 95 -2.37 -3.98 -17.25
C VAL A 95 -2.11 -4.20 -15.77
N LEU A 96 -2.61 -3.27 -14.94
CA LEU A 96 -2.60 -3.41 -13.50
C LEU A 96 -3.68 -4.42 -13.07
N ASP A 97 -3.24 -5.47 -12.40
CA ASP A 97 -4.06 -6.58 -11.94
C ASP A 97 -4.36 -6.46 -10.44
N GLY A 98 -5.61 -6.64 -10.07
CA GLY A 98 -6.08 -6.68 -8.69
C GLY A 98 -5.77 -7.99 -7.95
N GLY A 99 -5.41 -9.04 -8.71
CA GLY A 99 -5.22 -10.39 -8.18
C GLY A 99 -6.45 -10.90 -7.44
N ASP A 100 -6.23 -11.83 -6.51
CA ASP A 100 -7.31 -12.41 -5.69
C ASP A 100 -7.95 -11.42 -4.71
N ILE A 101 -7.30 -10.27 -4.47
CA ILE A 101 -7.80 -9.22 -3.56
C ILE A 101 -8.91 -8.43 -4.21
N LEU A 102 -8.80 -8.19 -5.51
CA LEU A 102 -9.78 -7.51 -6.35
C LEU A 102 -10.06 -8.37 -7.59
N PRO A 103 -10.86 -9.44 -7.46
CA PRO A 103 -11.18 -10.32 -8.58
C PRO A 103 -11.79 -9.53 -9.74
N GLU A 104 -11.44 -9.90 -10.97
CA GLU A 104 -11.85 -9.24 -12.22
C GLU A 104 -11.39 -7.78 -12.37
N PHE A 105 -10.64 -7.21 -11.41
CA PHE A 105 -10.06 -5.88 -11.58
C PHE A 105 -8.89 -5.95 -12.53
N LYS A 106 -9.04 -5.25 -13.66
CA LYS A 106 -7.98 -4.98 -14.63
C LYS A 106 -8.04 -3.49 -14.98
N LEU A 107 -6.91 -2.82 -14.93
CA LEU A 107 -6.80 -1.41 -15.30
C LEU A 107 -5.62 -1.21 -16.24
N PRO A 108 -5.85 -0.91 -17.53
CA PRO A 108 -4.77 -0.56 -18.45
C PRO A 108 -3.93 0.59 -17.90
N MET A 109 -2.61 0.46 -17.94
CA MET A 109 -1.70 1.50 -17.43
C MET A 109 -1.84 2.82 -18.21
N SER A 110 -2.26 2.73 -19.48
CA SER A 110 -2.63 3.89 -20.31
C SER A 110 -3.71 4.77 -19.68
N ASP A 111 -4.67 4.17 -18.98
CA ASP A 111 -5.83 4.89 -18.44
C ASP A 111 -5.49 5.60 -17.13
N ILE A 112 -4.48 5.11 -16.41
CA ILE A 112 -3.97 5.71 -15.17
C ILE A 112 -3.24 7.03 -15.45
N PHE A 113 -2.56 7.12 -16.60
CA PHE A 113 -1.68 8.24 -16.96
C PHE A 113 -2.17 9.03 -18.18
N ALA A 114 -3.42 8.82 -18.60
CA ALA A 114 -4.07 9.66 -19.59
C ALA A 114 -4.25 11.09 -19.03
N GLU A 115 -3.95 12.11 -19.85
CA GLU A 115 -4.14 13.54 -19.52
C GLU A 115 -5.59 14.01 -19.72
#